data_AF-A0A959GLS7-F1
#
_entry.id   AF-A0A959GLS7-F1
#
_cell.length_a   1.000
_cell.length_b   1.000
_cell.length_c   1.000
_cell.angle_alpha   90.00
_cell.angle_beta   90.00
_cell.angle_gamma   90.00
#
_symmetry.space_group_name_H-M   'P 1'
#
loop_
_entity.id
_entity.type
_entity.pdbx_description
1 polymer ?
#
loop_
_entity_poly.entity_id
_entity_poly.type
_entity_poly.pdbx_seq_one_letter_code
_entity_poly.pdbx_strand_id
1 'polypeptide(L)'
;MPKVPKDACVVYDRGHASHTIPFLHQYYGSHCIIRMPVGFSNTVKAFVASGKKEQTVTEKLSYKSRAVLNSLGISVNAQTTITDPSVAACRRDGSIAYHLA
;
A
#
# COMPACT_ATOMS: atom_id res chain seq x y z
N MET A 1 4.76 -17.26 -2.89
CA MET A 1 3.51 -16.70 -3.45
C MET A 1 3.35 -17.22 -4.87
N PRO A 2 2.13 -17.46 -5.37
CA PRO A 2 1.92 -17.73 -6.80
C PRO A 2 2.54 -16.59 -7.61
N LYS A 3 3.20 -16.91 -8.73
CA LYS A 3 3.83 -15.92 -9.62
C LYS A 3 2.75 -14.98 -10.14
N VAL A 4 2.65 -13.78 -9.57
CA VAL A 4 1.84 -12.70 -10.14
C VAL A 4 2.55 -12.27 -11.43
N PRO A 5 1.84 -12.24 -12.59
CA PRO A 5 2.42 -11.68 -13.81
C PRO A 5 2.90 -10.25 -13.58
N LYS A 6 4.06 -9.88 -14.13
CA LYS A 6 4.66 -8.55 -13.89
C LYS A 6 3.81 -7.40 -14.46
N ASP A 7 3.03 -7.71 -15.48
CA ASP A 7 2.07 -6.85 -16.15
C ASP A 7 0.69 -6.82 -15.49
N ALA A 8 0.48 -7.60 -14.42
CA ALA A 8 -0.77 -7.61 -13.69
C ALA A 8 -0.77 -6.58 -12.55
N CYS A 9 -1.88 -5.86 -12.42
CA CYS A 9 -2.18 -5.01 -11.28
C CYS A 9 -3.24 -5.69 -10.41
N VAL A 10 -2.88 -6.05 -9.17
CA VAL A 10 -3.76 -6.81 -8.26
C VAL A 10 -4.47 -5.90 -7.28
N VAL A 11 -5.80 -5.95 -7.24
CA VAL A 11 -6.61 -5.17 -6.30
C VAL A 11 -6.89 -5.97 -5.02
N TYR A 12 -6.60 -5.38 -3.87
CA TYR A 12 -6.87 -5.91 -2.54
C TYR A 12 -7.88 -5.04 -1.80
N ASP A 13 -8.96 -5.65 -1.32
CA ASP A 13 -9.89 -5.02 -0.39
C ASP A 13 -9.47 -5.35 1.04
N ARG A 14 -9.06 -4.32 1.80
CA ARG A 14 -8.64 -4.52 3.19
C ARG A 14 -9.24 -3.48 4.11
N GLY A 15 -9.53 -3.91 5.33
CA GLY A 15 -9.92 -3.01 6.41
C GLY A 15 -8.76 -2.20 7.01
N HIS A 16 -7.49 -2.44 6.59
CA HIS A 16 -6.31 -1.79 7.16
C HIS A 16 -5.15 -1.65 6.17
N ALA A 17 -4.30 -0.64 6.39
CA ALA A 17 -3.07 -0.39 5.64
C ALA A 17 -1.96 -1.35 6.08
N SER A 18 -1.82 -2.47 5.39
CA SER A 18 -0.70 -3.40 5.61
C SER A 18 0.42 -3.08 4.63
N HIS A 19 1.61 -2.71 5.12
CA HIS A 19 2.77 -2.41 4.28
C HIS A 19 3.40 -3.70 3.71
N THR A 20 3.05 -4.88 4.23
CA THR A 20 3.59 -6.17 3.75
C THR A 20 3.21 -6.44 2.30
N ILE A 21 1.94 -6.26 1.92
CA ILE A 21 1.48 -6.57 0.55
C ILE A 21 2.16 -5.70 -0.50
N PRO A 22 2.09 -4.35 -0.41
CA PRO A 22 2.71 -3.53 -1.44
C PRO A 22 4.23 -3.69 -1.44
N PHE A 23 4.86 -3.96 -0.29
CA PHE A 23 6.29 -4.26 -0.25
C PHE A 23 6.62 -5.52 -1.05
N LEU A 24 5.81 -6.58 -0.94
CA LEU A 24 6.04 -7.81 -1.70
C LEU A 24 5.83 -7.60 -3.20
N HIS A 25 4.84 -6.80 -3.59
CA HIS A 25 4.63 -6.41 -4.99
C HIS A 25 5.86 -5.67 -5.54
N GLN A 26 6.35 -4.67 -4.80
CA GLN A 26 7.58 -3.95 -5.16
C GLN A 26 8.80 -4.88 -5.22
N TYR A 27 8.94 -5.79 -4.25
CA TYR A 27 10.06 -6.73 -4.16
C TYR A 27 10.09 -7.75 -5.32
N TYR A 28 8.93 -8.21 -5.78
CA TYR A 28 8.82 -9.18 -6.88
C TYR A 28 8.58 -8.55 -8.26
N GLY A 29 8.36 -7.23 -8.32
CA GLY A 29 8.19 -6.48 -9.56
C GLY A 29 6.80 -6.62 -10.19
N SER A 30 5.76 -6.68 -9.36
CA SER A 30 4.35 -6.61 -9.77
C SER A 30 3.67 -5.38 -9.16
N HIS A 31 2.49 -5.03 -9.67
CA HIS A 31 1.74 -3.84 -9.24
C HIS A 31 0.51 -4.22 -8.41
N CYS A 32 0.06 -3.33 -7.51
CA CYS A 32 -1.16 -3.57 -6.73
C CYS A 32 -2.03 -2.34 -6.48
N ILE A 33 -3.20 -2.54 -5.89
CA ILE A 33 -4.09 -1.47 -5.41
C ILE A 33 -4.63 -1.95 -4.09
N ILE A 34 -4.57 -1.12 -3.06
CA ILE A 34 -5.16 -1.44 -1.75
C ILE A 34 -6.30 -0.47 -1.51
N ARG A 35 -7.51 -1.01 -1.45
CA ARG A 35 -8.71 -0.25 -1.10
C ARG A 35 -8.96 -0.39 0.39
N MET A 36 -9.18 0.73 1.06
CA MET A 36 -9.48 0.75 2.49
C MET A 36 -10.29 1.99 2.89
N PRO A 37 -11.04 1.95 4.00
CA PRO A 37 -11.77 3.11 4.48
C PRO A 37 -10.81 4.21 4.97
N VAL A 38 -11.17 5.47 4.72
CA VAL A 38 -10.36 6.66 5.04
C VAL A 38 -10.03 6.75 6.53
N GLY A 39 -10.92 6.27 7.40
CA GLY A 39 -10.78 6.35 8.86
C GLY A 39 -9.53 5.68 9.44
N PHE A 40 -8.89 4.77 8.71
CA PHE A 40 -7.86 3.87 9.25
C PHE A 40 -6.41 4.33 9.03
N SER A 41 -6.14 5.32 8.18
CA SER A 41 -4.77 5.82 7.95
C SER A 41 -4.72 7.34 7.99
N ASN A 42 -3.79 7.88 8.79
CA ASN A 42 -3.59 9.33 8.90
C ASN A 42 -3.00 9.92 7.60
N THR A 43 -2.12 9.19 6.93
CA THR A 43 -1.57 9.54 5.61
C THR A 43 -2.70 9.68 4.59
N VAL A 44 -3.60 8.70 4.58
CA VAL A 44 -4.80 8.70 3.76
C VAL A 44 -5.71 9.89 4.09
N LYS A 45 -5.99 10.16 5.37
CA LYS A 45 -6.80 11.32 5.77
C LYS A 45 -6.17 12.64 5.28
N ALA A 46 -4.87 12.80 5.47
CA ALA A 46 -4.14 13.99 5.04
C ALA A 46 -4.17 14.16 3.51
N PHE A 47 -4.01 13.06 2.78
CA PHE A 47 -4.11 13.05 1.32
C PHE A 47 -5.50 13.43 0.83
N VAL A 48 -6.56 12.85 1.40
CA VAL A 48 -7.95 13.18 1.05
C VAL A 48 -8.26 14.65 1.35
N ALA A 49 -7.82 15.15 2.51
CA ALA A 49 -7.97 16.55 2.89
C ALA A 49 -7.18 17.51 1.98
N SER A 50 -6.11 17.05 1.33
CA SER A 50 -5.30 17.88 0.43
C SER A 50 -5.99 18.26 -0.88
N GLY A 51 -7.08 17.55 -1.26
CA GLY A 51 -7.78 17.77 -2.53
C GLY A 51 -7.00 17.34 -3.78
N LYS A 52 -5.81 16.77 -3.62
CA LYS A 52 -5.02 16.24 -4.73
C LYS A 52 -5.68 14.99 -5.33
N LYS A 53 -5.52 14.81 -6.64
CA LYS A 53 -5.99 13.60 -7.35
C LYS A 53 -5.08 12.40 -7.10
N GLU A 54 -3.79 12.66 -6.93
CA GLU A 54 -2.75 11.67 -6.67
C GLU A 54 -1.61 12.27 -5.84
N GLN A 55 -0.86 11.42 -5.16
CA GLN A 55 0.30 11.76 -4.36
C GLN A 55 1.18 10.52 -4.17
N THR A 56 2.48 10.60 -4.45
CA THR A 56 3.41 9.55 -4.00
C THR A 56 3.75 9.74 -2.53
N VAL A 57 3.66 8.66 -1.76
CA VAL A 57 3.99 8.60 -0.34
C VAL A 57 5.15 7.63 -0.17
N THR A 58 6.13 8.01 0.65
CA THR A 58 7.16 7.09 1.12
C THR A 58 6.99 6.91 2.62
N GLU A 59 6.76 5.68 3.06
CA GLU A 59 6.53 5.36 4.46
C GLU A 59 7.55 4.35 4.96
N LYS A 60 7.90 4.44 6.24
CA LYS A 60 8.68 3.38 6.89
C LYS A 60 7.79 2.15 7.07
N LEU A 61 8.37 0.97 6.90
CA LEU A 61 7.65 -0.27 7.20
C LEU A 61 7.18 -0.28 8.66
N SER A 62 5.92 -0.64 8.90
CA SER A 62 5.41 -0.82 10.25
C SER A 62 6.09 -2.01 10.94
N TYR A 63 6.15 -1.98 12.28
CA TYR A 63 6.77 -3.07 13.07
C TYR A 63 6.22 -4.45 12.69
N LYS A 64 4.89 -4.57 12.58
CA LYS A 64 4.21 -5.81 12.18
C LYS A 64 4.65 -6.27 10.79
N SER A 65 4.75 -5.34 9.83
CA SER A 65 5.17 -5.68 8.47
C SER A 65 6.61 -6.16 8.43
N ARG A 66 7.51 -5.51 9.18
CA ARG A 66 8.91 -5.97 9.31
C ARG A 66 9.03 -7.35 9.92
N ALA A 67 8.26 -7.64 10.98
CA ALA A 67 8.26 -8.96 11.61
C ALA A 67 7.82 -10.05 10.62
N VAL A 68 6.74 -9.80 9.87
CA VAL A 68 6.26 -10.72 8.84
C VAL A 68 7.28 -10.91 7.73
N LEU A 69 7.85 -9.84 7.18
CA LEU A 69 8.84 -9.92 6.10
C LEU A 69 10.10 -10.68 6.51
N ASN A 70 10.62 -10.41 7.71
CA ASN A 70 11.76 -11.15 8.24
C ASN A 70 11.43 -12.64 8.47
N SER A 71 10.22 -12.97 8.93
CA SER A 71 9.77 -14.37 9.05
C SER A 71 9.64 -15.09 7.71
N LEU A 72 9.46 -14.33 6.61
CA LEU A 72 9.46 -14.83 5.23
C LEU A 72 10.87 -14.92 4.62
N GLY A 73 11.92 -14.63 5.39
CA GLY A 73 13.31 -14.65 4.92
C GLY A 73 13.72 -13.39 4.15
N ILE A 74 12.89 -12.35 4.12
CA ILE A 74 13.22 -11.08 3.48
C ILE A 74 13.77 -10.12 4.54
N SER A 75 15.07 -9.87 4.49
CA SER A 75 15.76 -9.04 5.48
C SER A 75 15.36 -7.57 5.34
N VAL A 76 14.65 -7.04 6.34
CA VAL A 76 14.23 -5.63 6.41
C VAL A 76 14.49 -5.06 7.80
N ASN A 77 14.80 -3.76 7.86
CA ASN A 77 15.12 -3.05 9.09
C ASN A 77 14.18 -1.85 9.31
N ALA A 78 14.41 -1.09 10.40
CA ALA A 78 13.56 0.04 10.77
C ALA A 78 13.65 1.25 9.81
N GLN A 79 14.70 1.30 8.99
CA GLN A 79 14.95 2.31 7.98
C GLN A 79 14.41 1.91 6.61
N THR A 80 14.07 0.63 6.41
CA THR A 80 13.43 0.16 5.19
C THR A 80 12.11 0.90 4.96
N THR A 81 12.04 1.58 3.83
CA THR A 81 10.86 2.30 3.36
C THR A 81 10.18 1.54 2.25
N ILE A 82 8.91 1.82 2.09
CA ILE A 82 8.13 1.50 0.91
C ILE A 82 7.74 2.82 0.24
N THR A 83 7.82 2.85 -1.10
CA THR A 83 7.44 4.03 -1.89
C THR A 83 6.26 3.65 -2.76
N ASP A 84 5.17 4.39 -2.57
CA ASP A 84 3.85 4.01 -3.00
C ASP A 84 3.16 5.23 -3.61
N PRO A 85 2.70 5.20 -4.87
CA PRO A 85 1.69 6.15 -5.28
C PRO A 85 0.44 5.96 -4.40
N SER A 86 -0.24 7.05 -4.08
CA SER A 86 -1.55 7.09 -3.43
C SER A 86 -2.43 7.89 -4.36
N VAL A 87 -3.47 7.26 -4.89
CA VAL A 87 -4.45 7.92 -5.76
C VAL A 87 -5.75 8.04 -4.97
N ALA A 88 -6.45 9.17 -5.09
CA ALA A 88 -7.74 9.38 -4.43
C ALA A 88 -8.82 9.06 -5.45
N ALA A 89 -9.29 7.82 -5.48
CA ALA A 89 -10.50 7.48 -6.21
C ALA A 89 -11.67 7.42 -5.23
N CYS A 90 -12.39 8.55 -5.09
CA CYS A 90 -13.61 8.62 -4.30
C CYS A 90 -14.75 7.94 -5.07
N ARG A 91 -15.26 6.82 -4.56
CA ARG A 91 -16.49 6.21 -5.09
C ARG A 91 -17.72 6.94 -4.54
N ARG A 92 -18.84 6.84 -5.26
CA ARG A 92 -20.15 7.43 -4.88
C ARG A 92 -20.70 6.90 -3.54
N ASP A 93 -20.11 5.84 -2.99
CA ASP A 93 -20.48 5.21 -1.72
C ASP A 93 -19.63 5.70 -0.52
N GLY A 94 -18.70 6.65 -0.73
CA GLY A 94 -17.83 7.18 0.32
C GLY A 94 -16.56 6.36 0.60
N SER A 95 -16.31 5.28 -0.16
CA SER A 95 -15.07 4.52 -0.10
C SER A 95 -13.99 5.13 -1.03
N ILE A 96 -12.74 5.19 -0.55
CA ILE A 96 -11.60 5.70 -1.35
C ILE A 96 -10.65 4.56 -1.67
N ALA A 97 -10.33 4.39 -2.95
CA ALA A 97 -9.37 3.40 -3.44
C ALA A 97 -7.99 4.04 -3.61
N TYR A 98 -6.93 3.42 -3.08
CA TYR A 98 -5.53 3.84 -3.24
C TYR A 98 -4.83 2.93 -4.25
N HIS A 99 -4.22 3.51 -5.28
CA HIS A 99 -3.47 2.81 -6.32
C HIS A 99 -1.99 2.69 -5.96
N LEU A 100 -1.42 1.48 -5.97
CA LEU A 100 -0.03 1.16 -5.60
C LEU A 100 0.70 0.55 -6.80
N ALA A 101 1.16 1.38 -7.75
CA ALA A 101 1.97 0.90 -8.86
C ALA A 101 3.26 0.29 -8.29
#